data_AF-G4RMU8-F1
#
_entry.id   AF-G4RMU8-F1
#
_cell.length_a   1.000
_cell.length_b   1.000
_cell.length_c   1.000
_cell.angle_alpha   90.00
_cell.angle_beta   90.00
_cell.angle_gamma   90.00
#
_symmetry.space_group_name_H-M   'P 1'
#
loop_
_entity.id
_entity.type
_entity.pdbx_description
1 polymer ?
#
loop_
_entity_poly.entity_id
_entity_poly.type
_entity_poly.pdbx_seq_one_letter_code
_entity_poly.pdbx_strand_id
1 'polypeptide(L)'
;MAWLIFLLLLIAGVAAMLIVPALFAPAKGEQAKDVRFEAGNPPFGRVRRRMAMQYLAYVYLAVAIEAVAGLAFVYYLLTSNVLDIVVAILASAATAYFIVREHGR
;
A
#
# COMPACT_ATOMS: atom_id res chain seq x y z
N MET A 1 -21.61 4.55 -20.17
CA MET A 1 -22.25 5.66 -19.42
C MET A 1 -22.29 5.40 -17.92
N ALA A 2 -22.78 4.26 -17.44
CA ALA A 2 -22.80 3.93 -16.00
C ALA A 2 -21.42 4.05 -15.31
N TRP A 3 -20.35 3.60 -15.97
CA TRP A 3 -18.98 3.70 -15.44
C TRP A 3 -18.48 5.15 -15.31
N LEU A 4 -18.87 6.06 -16.22
CA LEU A 4 -18.53 7.49 -16.13
C LEU A 4 -19.25 8.14 -14.95
N ILE A 5 -20.53 7.81 -14.76
CA ILE A 5 -21.32 8.29 -13.63
C ILE A 5 -20.72 7.80 -12.31
N PHE A 6 -20.32 6.54 -12.25
CA PHE A 6 -19.63 5.97 -11.09
C PHE A 6 -18.33 6.72 -10.78
N LEU A 7 -17.47 6.95 -11.79
CA LEU A 7 -16.21 7.69 -11.59
C LEU A 7 -16.45 9.14 -11.13
N LEU A 8 -17.44 9.82 -11.70
CA LEU A 8 -17.81 11.17 -11.27
C LEU A 8 -18.30 11.20 -9.82
N LEU A 9 -19.15 10.26 -9.43
CA LEU A 9 -19.63 10.14 -8.04
C LEU A 9 -18.50 9.79 -7.07
N LEU A 10 -17.56 8.93 -7.47
CA LEU A 10 -16.39 8.58 -6.67
C LEU A 10 -15.52 9.82 -6.43
N ILE A 11 -15.18 10.56 -7.50
CA ILE A 11 -14.39 11.79 -7.40
C ILE A 11 -15.12 12.84 -6.55
N ALA A 12 -16.43 13.01 -6.76
CA ALA A 12 -17.24 13.92 -5.97
C ALA A 12 -17.29 13.53 -4.49
N GLY A 13 -17.36 12.24 -4.18
CA GLY A 13 -17.31 11.72 -2.81
C GLY A 13 -15.97 12.00 -2.12
N VAL A 14 -14.86 11.74 -2.82
CA VAL A 14 -13.51 12.07 -2.32
C VAL A 14 -13.35 13.57 -2.11
N ALA A 15 -13.83 14.39 -3.06
CA ALA A 15 -13.79 15.84 -2.93
C ALA A 15 -14.64 16.33 -1.75
N ALA A 16 -15.85 15.78 -1.56
CA ALA A 16 -16.72 16.11 -0.43
C ALA A 16 -16.07 15.77 0.91
N MET A 17 -15.35 14.64 1.02
CA MET A 17 -14.57 14.29 2.22
C MET A 17 -13.49 15.31 2.58
N LEU A 18 -12.98 16.08 1.61
CA LEU A 18 -12.00 17.14 1.86
C LEU A 18 -12.68 18.49 2.11
N ILE A 19 -13.69 18.83 1.30
CA ILE A 19 -14.34 20.14 1.31
C ILE A 19 -15.22 20.32 2.55
N VAL A 20 -16.01 19.30 2.92
CA VAL A 20 -16.95 19.41 4.05
C VAL A 20 -16.20 19.68 5.35
N PRO A 21 -15.17 18.90 5.75
CA PRO A 21 -14.40 19.22 6.96
C PRO A 21 -13.71 20.57 6.87
N ALA A 22 -13.20 20.98 5.70
CA ALA A 22 -12.55 22.27 5.54
C ALA A 22 -13.50 23.46 5.77
N LEU A 23 -14.78 23.34 5.37
CA LEU A 23 -15.80 24.37 5.58
C LEU A 23 -16.28 24.45 7.04
N PHE A 24 -16.36 23.32 7.74
CA PHE A 24 -16.85 23.26 9.12
C PHE A 24 -15.73 23.32 10.17
N ALA A 25 -14.46 23.15 9.77
CA ALA A 25 -13.34 23.22 10.69
C ALA A 25 -13.17 24.64 11.25
N PRO A 26 -12.89 24.78 12.56
CA PRO A 26 -12.65 26.08 13.16
C PRO A 26 -11.40 26.74 12.55
N ALA A 27 -11.58 27.96 12.02
CA ALA A 27 -10.53 28.74 11.34
C ALA A 27 -9.41 29.23 12.26
N LYS A 28 -9.57 29.14 13.60
CA LYS A 28 -8.57 29.63 14.55
C LYS A 28 -7.35 28.70 14.53
N GLY A 29 -6.21 29.26 14.11
CA GLY A 29 -4.90 28.64 14.23
C GLY A 29 -4.58 28.42 15.71
N GLU A 30 -4.62 27.17 16.13
CA GLU A 30 -4.19 26.78 17.46
C GLU A 30 -2.68 26.64 17.40
N GLN A 31 -1.93 27.24 18.33
CA GLN A 31 -0.45 27.26 18.29
C GLN A 31 0.17 25.86 18.20
N ALA A 32 -0.54 24.83 18.65
CA ALA A 32 -0.17 23.43 18.45
C ALA A 32 -0.03 23.08 16.95
N LYS A 33 -0.92 23.56 16.08
CA LYS A 33 -0.91 23.28 14.63
C LYS A 33 0.34 23.84 13.92
N ASP A 34 1.01 24.83 14.50
CA ASP A 34 2.25 25.41 13.98
C ASP A 34 3.50 24.62 14.41
N VAL A 35 3.35 23.70 15.37
CA VAL A 35 4.43 22.85 15.88
C VAL A 35 4.48 21.56 15.07
N ARG A 36 5.68 21.18 14.62
CA ARG A 36 5.88 19.90 13.92
C ARG A 36 5.85 18.76 14.92
N PHE A 37 4.74 18.03 15.00
CA PHE A 37 4.63 16.82 15.81
C PHE A 37 5.19 15.60 15.03
N GLU A 38 6.15 14.88 15.61
CA GLU A 38 6.68 13.62 15.05
C GLU A 38 5.93 12.40 15.61
N ALA A 39 4.62 12.30 15.32
CA ALA A 39 3.68 11.26 15.80
C ALA A 39 3.07 11.52 17.20
N GLY A 40 2.33 12.62 17.35
CA GLY A 40 1.50 12.91 18.53
C GLY A 40 2.27 13.42 19.75
N ASN A 41 3.60 13.37 19.73
CA ASN A 41 4.47 13.99 20.72
C ASN A 41 5.08 15.28 20.12
N PRO A 42 5.16 16.39 20.89
CA PRO A 42 5.92 17.56 20.46
C PRO A 42 7.36 17.15 20.11
N PRO A 43 8.02 17.86 19.17
CA PRO A 43 9.29 17.43 18.57
C PRO A 43 10.42 17.45 19.60
N PHE A 44 10.52 16.36 20.36
CA PHE A 44 11.54 16.13 21.35
C PHE A 44 12.22 14.79 21.04
N GLY A 45 13.47 14.86 20.58
CA GLY A 45 14.32 13.69 20.39
C GLY A 45 14.96 13.58 19.01
N ARG A 46 15.76 12.53 18.83
CA ARG A 46 16.47 12.24 17.57
C ARG A 46 15.56 11.39 16.66
N VAL A 47 15.52 11.73 15.37
CA VAL A 47 14.84 10.96 14.32
C VAL A 47 15.23 9.49 14.41
N ARG A 48 14.26 8.59 14.62
CA ARG A 48 14.49 7.13 14.69
C ARG A 48 14.72 6.54 13.30
N ARG A 49 15.84 6.90 12.67
CA ARG A 49 16.23 6.54 11.29
C ARG A 49 16.26 5.03 11.01
N ARG A 50 16.46 4.19 12.04
CA ARG A 50 16.48 2.72 11.90
C ARG A 50 15.12 2.10 11.55
N MET A 51 14.00 2.67 12.02
CA MET A 51 12.68 2.10 11.71
C MET A 51 12.22 2.39 10.27
N ALA A 52 12.68 3.50 9.67
CA ALA A 52 12.38 3.83 8.27
C ALA A 52 12.89 2.77 7.28
N MET A 53 14.03 2.13 7.58
CA MET A 53 14.58 1.05 6.74
C MET A 53 13.74 -0.24 6.79
N GLN A 54 13.12 -0.56 7.94
CA GLN A 54 12.19 -1.69 8.02
C GLN A 54 10.94 -1.45 7.17
N TYR A 55 10.44 -0.21 7.15
CA TYR A 55 9.30 0.17 6.32
C TYR A 55 9.57 -0.01 4.83
N LEU A 56 10.78 0.30 4.37
CA LEU A 56 11.18 0.09 2.98
C LEU A 56 11.10 -1.38 2.57
N ALA A 57 11.51 -2.31 3.45
CA ALA A 57 11.40 -3.75 3.17
C ALA A 57 9.93 -4.18 2.97
N TYR A 58 9.00 -3.65 3.77
CA TYR A 58 7.58 -3.92 3.61
C TYR A 58 7.02 -3.35 2.30
N VAL A 59 7.46 -2.16 1.88
CA VAL A 59 7.06 -1.57 0.59
C VAL A 59 7.55 -2.44 -0.57
N TYR A 60 8.82 -2.87 -0.54
CA TYR A 60 9.34 -3.77 -1.58
C TYR A 60 8.63 -5.12 -1.59
N LEU A 61 8.32 -5.69 -0.42
CA LEU A 61 7.57 -6.93 -0.32
C LEU A 61 6.16 -6.78 -0.90
N ALA A 62 5.46 -5.67 -0.60
CA ALA A 62 4.14 -5.41 -1.14
C ALA A 62 4.15 -5.33 -2.68
N VAL A 63 5.12 -4.60 -3.25
CA VAL A 63 5.29 -4.49 -4.71
C VAL A 63 5.59 -5.85 -5.35
N ALA A 64 6.46 -6.65 -4.74
CA ALA A 64 6.78 -7.99 -5.23
C ALA A 64 5.54 -8.91 -5.19
N ILE A 65 4.76 -8.87 -4.10
CA ILE A 65 3.53 -9.64 -3.97
C ILE A 65 2.48 -9.19 -5.00
N GLU A 66 2.29 -7.89 -5.22
CA GLU A 66 1.37 -7.39 -6.26
C GLU A 66 1.76 -7.86 -7.65
N ALA A 67 3.05 -7.84 -7.99
CA ALA A 67 3.53 -8.31 -9.29
C ALA A 67 3.27 -9.82 -9.47
N VAL A 68 3.58 -10.63 -8.46
CA VAL A 68 3.34 -12.08 -8.49
C VAL A 68 1.83 -12.38 -8.57
N ALA A 69 1.01 -11.69 -7.78
CA ALA A 69 -0.43 -11.86 -7.80
C ALA A 69 -1.03 -11.45 -9.15
N GLY A 70 -0.57 -10.34 -9.74
CA GLY A 70 -1.01 -9.90 -11.06
C GLY A 70 -0.65 -10.91 -12.15
N LEU A 71 0.57 -11.45 -12.14
CA LEU A 71 0.98 -12.51 -13.08
C LEU A 71 0.18 -13.80 -12.88
N ALA A 72 -0.04 -14.22 -11.63
CA ALA A 72 -0.85 -15.40 -11.33
C ALA A 72 -2.30 -15.23 -11.77
N PHE A 73 -2.87 -14.03 -11.61
CA PHE A 73 -4.22 -13.71 -12.06
C PHE A 73 -4.33 -13.74 -13.59
N VAL A 74 -3.38 -13.14 -14.30
CA VAL A 74 -3.30 -13.20 -15.76
C VAL A 74 -3.19 -14.66 -16.23
N TYR A 75 -2.29 -15.43 -15.62
CA TYR A 75 -2.13 -16.85 -15.93
C TYR A 75 -3.40 -17.66 -15.69
N TYR A 76 -4.11 -17.40 -14.58
CA TYR A 76 -5.41 -18.01 -14.28
C TYR A 76 -6.45 -17.71 -15.38
N LEU A 77 -6.48 -16.47 -15.91
CA LEU A 77 -7.42 -16.11 -16.97
C LEU A 77 -7.06 -16.72 -18.32
N LEU A 78 -5.78 -17.02 -18.56
CA LEU A 78 -5.28 -17.58 -19.81
C LEU A 78 -5.33 -19.11 -19.86
N THR A 79 -5.28 -19.79 -18.70
CA THR A 79 -5.32 -21.25 -18.64
C THR A 79 -6.71 -21.77 -18.27
N SER A 80 -7.18 -22.82 -18.95
CA SER A 80 -8.43 -23.51 -18.63
C SER A 80 -8.23 -24.67 -17.63
N ASN A 81 -6.97 -25.02 -17.33
CA ASN A 81 -6.62 -26.13 -16.45
C ASN A 81 -6.14 -25.64 -15.09
N VAL A 82 -6.90 -25.96 -14.03
CA VAL A 82 -6.60 -25.56 -12.65
C VAL A 82 -5.26 -26.14 -12.14
N LEU A 83 -4.84 -27.30 -12.65
CA LEU A 83 -3.58 -27.94 -12.27
C LEU A 83 -2.35 -27.08 -12.62
N ASP A 84 -2.38 -26.42 -13.77
CA ASP A 84 -1.29 -25.57 -14.25
C ASP A 84 -1.08 -24.37 -13.32
N ILE A 85 -2.15 -23.89 -12.70
CA ILE A 85 -2.16 -22.76 -11.75
C ILE A 85 -1.53 -23.18 -10.43
N VAL A 86 -1.89 -24.36 -9.93
CA VAL A 86 -1.31 -24.92 -8.71
C VAL A 86 0.20 -25.15 -8.88
N VAL A 87 0.64 -25.67 -10.04
CA VAL A 87 2.07 -25.85 -10.32
C VAL A 87 2.82 -24.52 -10.35
N ALA A 88 2.26 -23.48 -10.96
CA ALA A 88 2.89 -22.16 -11.00
C ALA A 88 3.04 -21.53 -9.60
N ILE A 89 2.03 -21.66 -8.74
CA ILE A 89 2.08 -21.19 -7.34
C ILE A 89 3.13 -21.97 -6.54
N LEU A 90 3.21 -23.30 -6.70
CA LEU A 90 4.21 -24.12 -6.00
C LEU A 90 5.64 -23.81 -6.48
N ALA A 91 5.84 -23.59 -7.78
CA ALA A 91 7.14 -23.24 -8.34
C ALA A 91 7.62 -21.86 -7.88
N SER A 92 6.72 -20.88 -7.81
CA SER A 92 7.03 -19.54 -7.28
C SER A 92 7.32 -19.57 -5.77
N ALA A 93 6.58 -20.36 -4.99
CA ALA A 93 6.87 -20.54 -3.56
C ALA A 93 8.21 -21.26 -3.32
N ALA A 94 8.53 -22.27 -4.12
CA ALA A 94 9.81 -22.98 -4.04
C ALA A 94 10.99 -22.06 -4.39
N THR A 95 10.89 -21.29 -5.47
CA THR A 95 11.94 -20.32 -5.85
C THR A 95 12.12 -19.24 -4.79
N ALA A 96 11.04 -18.70 -4.21
CA ALA A 96 11.12 -17.78 -3.08
C ALA A 96 11.83 -18.42 -1.86
N TYR A 97 11.50 -19.68 -1.54
CA TYR A 97 12.16 -20.41 -0.46
C TYR A 97 13.67 -20.59 -0.73
N PHE A 98 14.06 -20.95 -1.95
CA PHE A 98 15.47 -21.07 -2.33
C PHE A 98 16.22 -19.74 -2.22
N ILE A 99 15.63 -18.64 -2.70
CA ILE A 99 16.23 -17.30 -2.61
C ILE A 99 16.45 -16.90 -1.15
N VAL A 100 15.44 -17.10 -0.29
CA VAL A 100 15.53 -16.80 1.15
C VAL A 100 16.59 -17.68 1.83
N ARG A 101 16.67 -18.97 1.47
CA ARG A 101 17.67 -19.89 2.02
C ARG A 101 19.10 -19.48 1.65
N GLU A 102 19.33 -19.01 0.43
CA GLU A 102 20.68 -18.63 -0.03
C GLU A 102 21.14 -17.28 0.53
N HIS A 103 20.23 -16.31 0.71
CA HIS A 103 20.57 -14.98 1.27
C HIS A 103 20.63 -14.94 2.81
N GLY A 104 20.27 -16.02 3.49
CA GLY A 104 20.27 -16.12 4.95
C GLY A 104 21.59 -16.62 5.58
N ARG A 105 22.70 -16.66 4.84
CA ARG A 105 24.05 -17.01 5.35
C ARG A 105 24.99 -15.82 5.33
#